data_AF-A0A6L6U8B3-F1
#
_entry.id   AF-A0A6L6U8B3-F1
#
_cell.length_a   1.000
_cell.length_b   1.000
_cell.length_c   1.000
_cell.angle_alpha   90.00
_cell.angle_beta   90.00
_cell.angle_gamma   90.00
#
_symmetry.space_group_name_H-M   'P 1'
#
loop_
_entity.id
_entity.type
_entity.pdbx_description
1 polymer ?
#
loop_
_entity_poly.entity_id
_entity_poly.type
_entity_poly.pdbx_seq_one_letter_code
_entity_poly.pdbx_strand_id
1 'polypeptide(L)'
;MNTKTPLSFCKIGTVKPLIIGLTLTMLMGCKSSYKTTTELQSVFIEEELKELETMRSFFIEDIMQLNDDNFHSKFRSEMRKLEANGFSTVEPKKIENLFNSMPKETFNEIWKPKTHVPSRPNSVSYEYLVPNESGKYLQFLAKNTKHNSRIKDYYNKVIKSGNFSHFSMLNYLNDDTLDFDLSNTNIQIVLAIHYISICHDNNITSNALN
;
A
#
# COMPACT_ATOMS: atom_id res chain seq x y z
N MET A 1 -28.65 -36.27 -74.95
CA MET A 1 -29.26 -37.18 -73.95
C MET A 1 -29.18 -36.50 -72.60
N ASN A 2 -30.34 -36.36 -71.96
CA ASN A 2 -30.56 -35.67 -70.69
C ASN A 2 -29.76 -36.27 -69.53
N THR A 3 -29.12 -35.43 -68.73
CA THR A 3 -28.82 -35.72 -67.33
C THR A 3 -29.48 -34.67 -66.44
N LYS A 4 -30.38 -35.15 -65.58
CA LYS A 4 -31.03 -34.43 -64.49
C LYS A 4 -30.09 -34.44 -63.27
N THR A 5 -29.90 -33.26 -62.64
CA THR A 5 -29.77 -32.90 -61.19
C THR A 5 -28.85 -33.75 -60.26
N PRO A 6 -28.29 -33.24 -59.13
CA PRO A 6 -28.91 -32.28 -58.21
C PRO A 6 -28.02 -31.20 -57.56
N LEU A 7 -28.73 -30.31 -56.85
CA LEU A 7 -28.27 -29.21 -56.01
C LEU A 7 -27.12 -29.58 -55.06
N SER A 8 -26.08 -28.76 -55.06
CA SER A 8 -25.05 -28.78 -54.02
C SER A 8 -25.51 -27.97 -52.80
N PHE A 9 -25.51 -28.62 -51.65
CA PHE A 9 -25.66 -28.03 -50.33
C PHE A 9 -24.55 -27.00 -50.05
N CYS A 10 -24.93 -25.75 -49.81
CA CYS A 10 -24.05 -24.74 -49.24
C CYS A 10 -23.81 -25.07 -47.76
N LYS A 11 -22.58 -25.45 -47.41
CA LYS A 11 -22.13 -25.58 -46.01
C LYS A 11 -22.11 -24.19 -45.37
N ILE A 12 -22.99 -23.96 -44.40
CA ILE A 12 -22.97 -22.79 -43.52
C ILE A 12 -21.77 -22.97 -42.58
N GLY A 13 -20.70 -22.21 -42.83
CA GLY A 13 -19.57 -22.10 -41.92
C GLY A 13 -20.02 -21.45 -40.62
N THR A 14 -19.92 -22.20 -39.52
CA THR A 14 -20.09 -21.70 -38.16
C THR A 14 -18.94 -20.77 -37.81
N VAL A 15 -19.23 -19.48 -37.72
CA VAL A 15 -18.31 -18.49 -37.14
C VAL A 15 -18.89 -18.07 -35.80
N LYS A 16 -18.05 -18.15 -34.75
CA LYS A 16 -17.97 -17.28 -33.55
C LYS A 16 -17.77 -18.07 -32.25
N PRO A 17 -17.23 -17.46 -31.17
CA PRO A 17 -16.34 -16.29 -31.11
C PRO A 17 -15.11 -16.52 -30.20
N LEU A 18 -14.04 -15.75 -30.46
CA LEU A 18 -12.88 -15.60 -29.59
C LEU A 18 -13.29 -14.82 -28.33
N ILE A 19 -13.30 -15.46 -27.16
CA ILE A 19 -13.51 -14.79 -25.87
C ILE A 19 -12.19 -14.15 -25.45
N ILE A 20 -12.00 -12.88 -25.80
CA ILE A 20 -11.02 -12.01 -25.15
C ILE A 20 -11.70 -11.47 -23.89
N GLY A 21 -11.46 -12.14 -22.76
CA GLY A 21 -11.87 -11.67 -21.44
C GLY A 21 -10.94 -10.55 -20.99
N LEU A 22 -11.15 -9.33 -21.51
CA LEU A 22 -10.58 -8.11 -20.93
C LEU A 22 -11.45 -7.73 -19.74
N THR A 23 -11.21 -8.33 -18.58
CA THR A 23 -11.77 -7.84 -17.31
C THR A 23 -11.00 -6.60 -16.89
N LEU A 24 -11.28 -5.47 -17.55
CA LEU A 24 -11.05 -4.15 -16.97
C LEU A 24 -12.15 -3.96 -15.93
N THR A 25 -11.88 -4.41 -14.70
CA THR A 25 -12.68 -4.02 -13.55
C THR A 25 -12.56 -2.51 -13.39
N MET A 26 -13.53 -1.79 -13.93
CA MET A 26 -13.82 -0.42 -13.51
C MET A 26 -14.11 -0.48 -12.01
N LEU A 27 -13.14 -0.03 -11.21
CA LEU A 27 -13.38 0.39 -9.84
C LEU A 27 -14.36 1.55 -9.94
N MET A 28 -15.65 1.28 -9.71
CA MET A 28 -16.64 2.32 -9.51
C MET A 28 -16.17 3.14 -8.31
N GLY A 29 -15.72 4.36 -8.58
CA GLY A 29 -15.26 5.29 -7.57
C GLY A 29 -16.35 5.49 -6.53
N CYS A 30 -16.17 4.87 -5.37
CA CYS A 30 -16.61 5.50 -4.13
C CYS A 30 -16.06 6.92 -4.13
N LYS A 31 -16.82 7.89 -3.60
CA LYS A 31 -16.28 9.23 -3.36
C LYS A 31 -15.14 9.10 -2.36
N SER A 32 -13.93 8.89 -2.87
CA SER A 32 -12.70 8.87 -2.11
C SER A 32 -12.58 10.24 -1.44
N SER A 33 -12.45 10.23 -0.12
CA SER A 33 -12.12 11.42 0.67
C SER A 33 -10.67 11.85 0.45
N TYR A 34 -9.91 11.09 -0.35
CA TYR A 34 -8.58 11.47 -0.79
C TYR A 34 -8.62 12.83 -1.49
N LYS A 35 -7.81 13.74 -0.98
CA LYS A 35 -7.60 15.06 -1.57
C LYS A 35 -6.12 15.30 -1.63
N THR A 36 -5.62 15.46 -2.85
CA THR A 36 -4.23 15.83 -3.05
C THR A 36 -3.94 17.16 -2.36
N THR A 37 -2.83 17.23 -1.62
CA THR A 37 -2.38 18.41 -0.90
C THR A 37 -1.25 19.11 -1.66
N THR A 38 -0.95 20.35 -1.27
CA THR A 38 0.17 21.09 -1.84
C THR A 38 1.51 20.43 -1.50
N GLU A 39 1.67 19.81 -0.33
CA GLU A 39 2.88 19.09 0.03
C GLU A 39 3.10 17.88 -0.88
N LEU A 40 2.05 17.10 -1.14
CA LEU A 40 2.09 15.94 -2.04
C LEU A 40 2.44 16.36 -3.47
N GLN A 41 1.73 17.34 -4.04
CA GLN A 41 1.97 17.85 -5.40
C GLN A 41 3.36 18.44 -5.60
N SER A 42 3.95 18.95 -4.52
CA SER A 42 5.28 19.55 -4.58
C SER A 42 6.44 18.53 -4.57
N VAL A 43 6.13 17.23 -4.49
CA VAL A 43 7.10 16.14 -4.35
C VAL A 43 6.85 15.03 -5.36
N PHE A 44 5.58 14.62 -5.52
CA PHE A 44 5.18 13.50 -6.35
C PHE A 44 4.49 13.98 -7.63
N ILE A 45 4.73 13.26 -8.73
CA ILE A 45 4.03 13.50 -10.01
C ILE A 45 2.64 12.86 -9.98
N GLU A 46 1.78 13.21 -10.95
CA GLU A 46 0.39 12.76 -10.98
C GLU A 46 0.22 11.24 -10.97
N GLU A 47 1.11 10.50 -11.65
CA GLU A 47 1.11 9.04 -11.66
C GLU A 47 1.42 8.48 -10.27
N GLU A 48 2.46 9.00 -9.60
CA GLU A 48 2.82 8.59 -8.24
C GLU A 48 1.71 8.92 -7.24
N LEU A 49 1.01 10.06 -7.41
CA LEU A 49 -0.10 10.44 -6.56
C LEU A 49 -1.27 9.45 -6.60
N LYS A 50 -1.50 8.80 -7.75
CA LYS A 50 -2.50 7.73 -7.88
C LYS A 50 -2.06 6.47 -7.13
N GLU A 51 -0.78 6.13 -7.18
CA GLU A 51 -0.24 5.02 -6.41
C GLU A 51 -0.32 5.27 -4.90
N LEU A 52 -0.06 6.53 -4.46
CA LEU A 52 -0.26 6.94 -3.07
C LEU A 52 -1.72 6.79 -2.62
N GLU A 53 -2.68 7.14 -3.50
CA GLU A 53 -4.10 6.89 -3.24
C GLU A 53 -4.41 5.40 -3.13
N THR A 54 -3.88 4.56 -4.02
CA THR A 54 -4.04 3.09 -3.94
C THR A 54 -3.50 2.55 -2.61
N MET A 55 -2.33 2.99 -2.16
CA MET A 55 -1.78 2.60 -0.86
C MET A 55 -2.64 3.06 0.31
N ARG A 56 -3.17 4.27 0.26
CA ARG A 56 -4.11 4.78 1.26
C ARG A 56 -5.35 3.88 1.33
N SER A 57 -5.95 3.57 0.19
CA SER A 57 -7.15 2.73 0.14
C SER A 57 -6.84 1.33 0.66
N PHE A 58 -5.71 0.72 0.27
CA PHE A 58 -5.27 -0.56 0.81
C PHE A 58 -5.11 -0.52 2.33
N PHE A 59 -4.52 0.54 2.87
CA PHE A 59 -4.42 0.70 4.33
C PHE A 59 -5.79 0.77 5.01
N ILE A 60 -6.71 1.60 4.50
CA ILE A 60 -8.02 1.80 5.11
C ILE A 60 -8.89 0.54 4.95
N GLU A 61 -8.90 -0.09 3.78
CA GLU A 61 -9.83 -1.15 3.43
C GLU A 61 -9.27 -2.54 3.77
N ASP A 62 -8.01 -2.84 3.43
CA ASP A 62 -7.45 -4.19 3.61
C ASP A 62 -6.76 -4.36 4.97
N ILE A 63 -6.02 -3.36 5.44
CA ILE A 63 -5.31 -3.42 6.73
C ILE A 63 -6.28 -3.13 7.87
N MET A 64 -6.99 -1.99 7.81
CA MET A 64 -7.88 -1.54 8.88
C MET A 64 -9.27 -2.19 8.81
N GLN A 65 -9.68 -2.75 7.65
CA GLN A 65 -11.03 -3.28 7.42
C GLN A 65 -12.13 -2.22 7.66
N LEU A 66 -11.83 -0.99 7.27
CA LEU A 66 -12.67 0.19 7.40
C LEU A 66 -13.02 0.74 6.00
N ASN A 67 -13.75 1.85 5.98
CA ASN A 67 -13.98 2.67 4.81
C ASN A 67 -13.88 4.14 5.20
N ASP A 68 -13.92 5.04 4.23
CA ASP A 68 -13.78 6.48 4.47
C ASP A 68 -14.80 7.04 5.47
N ASP A 69 -16.03 6.52 5.47
CA ASP A 69 -17.11 7.00 6.35
C ASP A 69 -16.86 6.67 7.83
N ASN A 70 -16.24 5.52 8.10
CA ASN A 70 -16.03 5.03 9.47
C ASN A 70 -14.56 5.03 9.90
N PHE A 71 -13.63 5.38 9.01
CA PHE A 71 -12.20 5.44 9.28
C PHE A 71 -11.93 6.30 10.52
N HIS A 72 -12.42 7.54 10.55
CA HIS A 72 -12.14 8.47 11.64
C HIS A 72 -12.64 7.95 13.00
N SER A 73 -13.89 7.48 13.07
CA SER A 73 -14.52 7.08 14.32
C SER A 73 -14.03 5.73 14.86
N LYS A 74 -13.57 4.83 13.98
CA LYS A 74 -13.13 3.48 14.36
C LYS A 74 -11.61 3.29 14.36
N PHE A 75 -10.84 4.25 13.83
CA PHE A 75 -9.39 4.14 13.67
C PHE A 75 -8.69 3.64 14.94
N ARG A 76 -8.93 4.28 16.10
CA ARG A 76 -8.24 3.90 17.34
C ARG A 76 -8.59 2.49 17.81
N SER A 77 -9.87 2.09 17.73
CA SER A 77 -10.27 0.76 18.17
C SER A 77 -9.71 -0.33 17.28
N GLU A 78 -9.72 -0.14 15.96
CA GLU A 78 -9.16 -1.13 15.03
C GLU A 78 -7.64 -1.18 15.12
N MET A 79 -6.97 -0.04 15.28
CA MET A 79 -5.52 0.01 15.44
C MET A 79 -5.05 -0.75 16.68
N ARG A 80 -5.77 -0.63 17.81
CA ARG A 80 -5.48 -1.41 19.02
C ARG A 80 -5.65 -2.92 18.79
N LYS A 81 -6.64 -3.34 17.98
CA LYS A 81 -6.80 -4.76 17.61
C LYS A 81 -5.65 -5.25 16.73
N LEU A 82 -5.23 -4.43 15.76
CA LEU A 82 -4.07 -4.76 14.91
C LEU A 82 -2.81 -4.92 15.75
N GLU A 83 -2.53 -3.99 16.65
CA GLU A 83 -1.38 -4.05 17.57
C GLU A 83 -1.45 -5.29 18.47
N ALA A 84 -2.62 -5.59 19.06
CA ALA A 84 -2.82 -6.77 19.90
C ALA A 84 -2.57 -8.10 19.15
N ASN A 85 -2.81 -8.11 17.84
CA ASN A 85 -2.54 -9.26 16.96
C ASN A 85 -1.16 -9.19 16.29
N GLY A 86 -0.29 -8.25 16.68
CA GLY A 86 1.04 -8.08 16.09
C GLY A 86 1.01 -7.74 14.60
N PHE A 87 -0.03 -7.05 14.12
CA PHE A 87 -0.24 -6.68 12.71
C PHE A 87 -0.20 -7.86 11.72
N SER A 88 -0.46 -9.08 12.19
CA SER A 88 -0.46 -10.33 11.40
C SER A 88 -1.76 -10.60 10.65
N THR A 89 -2.66 -9.61 10.60
CA THR A 89 -4.05 -9.77 10.11
C THR A 89 -4.19 -9.68 8.59
N VAL A 90 -3.11 -9.32 7.88
CA VAL A 90 -3.13 -9.12 6.42
C VAL A 90 -2.37 -10.26 5.75
N GLU A 91 -3.07 -10.97 4.86
CA GLU A 91 -2.48 -12.07 4.10
C GLU A 91 -1.22 -11.59 3.33
N PRO A 92 -0.08 -12.31 3.40
CA PRO A 92 1.15 -11.94 2.69
C PRO A 92 0.92 -11.65 1.20
N LYS A 93 0.08 -12.47 0.56
CA LYS A 93 -0.27 -12.33 -0.86
C LYS A 93 -0.92 -10.99 -1.21
N LYS A 94 -1.67 -10.38 -0.29
CA LYS A 94 -2.28 -9.05 -0.52
C LYS A 94 -1.22 -7.96 -0.58
N ILE A 95 -0.24 -8.01 0.33
CA ILE A 95 0.89 -7.07 0.34
C ILE A 95 1.76 -7.26 -0.91
N GLU A 96 2.06 -8.51 -1.28
CA GLU A 96 2.81 -8.82 -2.51
C GLU A 96 2.07 -8.32 -3.76
N ASN A 97 0.76 -8.52 -3.85
CA ASN A 97 -0.04 -8.03 -4.97
C ASN A 97 -0.02 -6.49 -5.05
N LEU A 98 -0.10 -5.79 -3.92
CA LEU A 98 0.04 -4.33 -3.87
C LEU A 98 1.38 -3.91 -4.47
N PHE A 99 2.49 -4.46 -3.99
CA PHE A 99 3.82 -4.11 -4.49
C PHE A 99 4.04 -4.49 -5.96
N ASN A 100 3.55 -5.65 -6.40
CA ASN A 100 3.65 -6.09 -7.79
C ASN A 100 2.81 -5.25 -8.76
N SER A 101 1.73 -4.63 -8.27
CA SER A 101 0.89 -3.74 -9.07
C SER A 101 1.49 -2.34 -9.25
N MET A 102 2.43 -1.96 -8.38
CA MET A 102 3.03 -0.64 -8.37
C MET A 102 4.20 -0.55 -9.36
N PRO A 103 4.37 0.59 -10.07
CA PRO A 103 5.59 0.86 -10.82
C PRO A 103 6.83 0.81 -9.92
N LYS A 104 7.89 0.17 -10.40
CA LYS A 104 9.14 0.02 -9.65
C LYS A 104 9.75 1.37 -9.27
N GLU A 105 9.56 2.36 -10.13
CA GLU A 105 9.99 3.74 -9.92
C GLU A 105 9.32 4.31 -8.67
N THR A 106 7.99 4.25 -8.57
CA THR A 106 7.24 4.72 -7.39
C THR A 106 7.63 3.93 -6.13
N PHE A 107 7.77 2.61 -6.24
CA PHE A 107 8.22 1.78 -5.12
C PHE A 107 9.57 2.26 -4.58
N ASN A 108 10.54 2.50 -5.46
CA ASN A 108 11.88 2.95 -5.08
C ASN A 108 11.88 4.37 -4.51
N GLU A 109 10.88 5.21 -4.81
CA GLU A 109 10.75 6.53 -4.22
C GLU A 109 10.35 6.51 -2.74
N ILE A 110 9.91 5.35 -2.24
CA ILE A 110 9.45 5.15 -0.86
C ILE A 110 10.38 4.18 -0.13
N TRP A 111 10.60 3.01 -0.72
CA TRP A 111 11.28 1.89 -0.07
C TRP A 111 12.62 1.58 -0.70
N LYS A 112 13.50 1.03 0.12
CA LYS A 112 14.76 0.42 -0.27
C LYS A 112 14.85 -0.95 0.41
N PRO A 113 15.02 -2.05 -0.34
CA PRO A 113 15.30 -3.34 0.26
C PRO A 113 16.64 -3.34 1.02
N LYS A 114 16.66 -3.98 2.19
CA LYS A 114 17.86 -4.28 2.97
C LYS A 114 17.85 -5.75 3.37
N THR A 115 19.03 -6.35 3.45
CA THR A 115 19.19 -7.72 3.92
C THR A 115 19.62 -7.71 5.39
N HIS A 116 18.90 -8.44 6.24
CA HIS A 116 19.37 -8.80 7.56
C HIS A 116 20.17 -10.09 7.46
N VAL A 117 21.44 -10.05 7.88
CA VAL A 117 22.31 -11.22 7.97
C VAL A 117 22.52 -11.52 9.45
N PRO A 118 21.95 -12.61 9.99
CA PRO A 118 22.09 -12.93 11.41
C PRO A 118 23.53 -13.30 11.75
N SER A 119 23.99 -12.94 12.95
CA SER A 119 25.36 -13.26 13.40
C SER A 119 25.55 -14.73 13.81
N ARG A 120 24.46 -15.49 13.98
CA ARG A 120 24.51 -16.89 14.42
C ARG A 120 24.69 -17.83 13.22
N PRO A 121 25.59 -18.83 13.31
CA PRO A 121 25.71 -19.87 12.29
C PRO A 121 24.36 -20.55 12.04
N ASN A 122 24.05 -20.85 10.78
CA ASN A 122 22.82 -21.52 10.31
C ASN A 122 21.51 -20.72 10.45
N SER A 123 21.57 -19.42 10.71
CA SER A 123 20.38 -18.56 10.67
C SER A 123 20.14 -18.04 9.26
N VAL A 124 18.87 -18.01 8.85
CA VAL A 124 18.47 -17.59 7.50
C VAL A 124 18.52 -16.07 7.39
N SER A 125 19.16 -15.56 6.34
CA SER A 125 19.10 -14.14 6.00
C SER A 125 17.74 -13.82 5.39
N TYR A 126 17.19 -12.65 5.71
CA TYR A 126 15.92 -12.20 5.16
C TYR A 126 16.03 -10.78 4.64
N GLU A 127 15.27 -10.47 3.60
CA GLU A 127 15.12 -9.12 3.07
C GLU A 127 13.97 -8.42 3.81
N TYR A 128 14.13 -7.14 4.12
CA TYR A 128 13.11 -6.28 4.73
C TYR A 128 13.18 -4.89 4.08
N LEU A 129 12.12 -4.09 4.25
CA LEU A 129 12.05 -2.77 3.63
C LEU A 129 12.41 -1.68 4.62
N VAL A 130 13.23 -0.74 4.18
CA VAL A 130 13.47 0.51 4.90
C VAL A 130 13.08 1.71 4.04
N PRO A 131 12.91 2.91 4.61
CA PRO A 131 12.74 4.12 3.82
C PRO A 131 13.94 4.33 2.88
N ASN A 132 13.69 4.68 1.62
CA ASN A 132 14.77 5.12 0.75
C ASN A 132 15.26 6.51 1.19
N GLU A 133 16.51 6.58 1.65
CA GLU A 133 17.15 7.81 2.12
C GLU A 133 17.18 8.93 1.07
N SER A 134 17.23 8.58 -0.21
CA SER A 134 17.18 9.54 -1.33
C SER A 134 15.80 9.66 -1.98
N GLY A 135 14.81 8.89 -1.51
CA GLY A 135 13.48 8.83 -2.09
C GLY A 135 12.59 10.01 -1.72
N LYS A 136 11.59 10.26 -2.56
CA LYS A 136 10.57 11.30 -2.37
C LYS A 136 9.80 11.17 -1.05
N TYR A 137 9.62 9.96 -0.49
CA TYR A 137 8.90 9.83 0.79
C TYR A 137 9.54 10.62 1.93
N LEU A 138 10.87 10.59 2.05
CA LEU A 138 11.54 11.37 3.09
C LEU A 138 11.50 12.88 2.80
N GLN A 139 11.50 13.28 1.53
CA GLN A 139 11.30 14.68 1.13
C GLN A 139 9.89 15.17 1.51
N PHE A 140 8.89 14.32 1.29
CA PHE A 140 7.50 14.56 1.68
C PHE A 140 7.34 14.67 3.21
N LEU A 141 7.94 13.77 3.98
CA LEU A 141 7.97 13.87 5.45
C LEU A 141 8.62 15.19 5.89
N ALA A 142 9.78 15.53 5.32
CA ALA A 142 10.52 16.76 5.62
C ALA A 142 9.65 18.02 5.43
N LYS A 143 8.89 18.10 4.33
CA LYS A 143 7.96 19.22 4.08
C LYS A 143 6.85 19.31 5.13
N ASN A 144 6.29 18.17 5.51
CA ASN A 144 5.21 18.11 6.50
C ASN A 144 5.66 18.43 7.94
N THR A 145 6.96 18.34 8.25
CA THR A 145 7.48 18.68 9.59
C THR A 145 7.21 20.13 10.03
N LYS A 146 7.00 21.04 9.07
CA LYS A 146 6.69 22.46 9.33
C LYS A 146 5.27 22.67 9.86
N HIS A 147 4.38 21.73 9.55
CA HIS A 147 2.94 21.84 9.80
C HIS A 147 2.46 20.82 10.83
N ASN A 148 3.27 19.79 11.10
CA ASN A 148 2.91 18.73 12.03
C ASN A 148 4.12 18.28 12.87
N SER A 149 4.10 18.60 14.17
CA SER A 149 5.17 18.29 15.13
C SER A 149 5.41 16.79 15.34
N ARG A 150 4.41 15.96 15.05
CA ARG A 150 4.48 14.51 15.21
C ARG A 150 5.04 13.84 13.98
N ILE A 151 4.69 14.31 12.78
CA ILE A 151 5.46 13.98 11.57
C ILE A 151 6.92 14.39 11.75
N LYS A 152 7.20 15.54 12.37
CA LYS A 152 8.58 15.94 12.69
C LYS A 152 9.29 14.95 13.60
N ASP A 153 8.67 14.50 14.69
CA ASP A 153 9.25 13.49 15.58
C ASP A 153 9.48 12.16 14.86
N TYR A 154 8.48 11.69 14.11
CA TYR A 154 8.56 10.49 13.30
C TYR A 154 9.70 10.57 12.27
N TYR A 155 9.75 11.66 11.49
CA TYR A 155 10.80 11.92 10.50
C TYR A 155 12.19 11.91 11.14
N ASN A 156 12.40 12.62 12.25
CA ASN A 156 13.69 12.68 12.93
C ASN A 156 14.17 11.29 13.36
N LYS A 157 13.26 10.44 13.84
CA LYS A 157 13.61 9.09 14.28
C LYS A 157 13.82 8.12 13.11
N VAL A 158 13.08 8.30 12.02
CA VAL A 158 13.33 7.58 10.76
C VAL A 158 14.73 7.92 10.24
N ILE A 159 15.07 9.21 10.14
CA ILE A 159 16.40 9.65 9.71
C ILE A 159 17.51 9.13 10.63
N LYS A 160 17.30 9.21 11.96
CA LYS A 160 18.29 8.76 12.93
C LYS A 160 18.53 7.25 12.90
N SER A 161 17.50 6.45 12.66
CA SER A 161 17.58 4.99 12.68
C SER A 161 17.87 4.37 11.31
N GLY A 162 17.58 5.08 10.22
CA GLY A 162 17.59 4.53 8.87
C GLY A 162 16.53 3.46 8.64
N ASN A 163 15.46 3.45 9.46
CA ASN A 163 14.36 2.48 9.40
C ASN A 163 13.02 3.14 9.80
N PHE A 164 11.89 2.50 9.49
CA PHE A 164 10.57 2.91 9.95
C PHE A 164 10.49 2.83 11.48
N SER A 165 10.08 3.92 12.12
CA SER A 165 10.07 3.99 13.58
C SER A 165 8.73 3.57 14.18
N HIS A 166 8.52 2.26 14.38
CA HIS A 166 7.27 1.72 14.92
C HIS A 166 6.89 2.31 16.29
N PHE A 167 7.83 2.34 17.23
CA PHE A 167 7.62 2.91 18.57
C PHE A 167 7.14 4.38 18.52
N SER A 168 7.60 5.14 17.54
CA SER A 168 7.20 6.54 17.38
C SER A 168 5.78 6.67 16.88
N MET A 169 5.37 5.78 15.97
CA MET A 169 3.99 5.73 15.52
C MET A 169 3.06 5.21 16.62
N LEU A 170 3.46 4.21 17.40
CA LEU A 170 2.67 3.73 18.55
C LEU A 170 2.49 4.81 19.61
N ASN A 171 3.56 5.51 19.99
CA ASN A 171 3.47 6.65 20.93
C ASN A 171 2.58 7.76 20.37
N TYR A 172 2.56 7.92 19.05
CA TYR A 172 1.70 8.88 18.41
C TYR A 172 0.23 8.49 18.61
N LEU A 173 -0.12 7.20 18.48
CA LEU A 173 -1.48 6.66 18.63
C LEU A 173 -2.01 6.59 20.07
N ASN A 174 -1.12 6.32 21.03
CA ASN A 174 -1.48 6.13 22.43
C ASN A 174 -1.68 7.45 23.20
N ASP A 175 -1.45 8.58 22.56
CA ASP A 175 -1.75 9.88 23.11
C ASP A 175 -3.21 10.26 22.82
N ASP A 176 -4.09 9.97 23.78
CA ASP A 176 -5.52 10.30 23.71
C ASP A 176 -5.78 11.82 23.83
N THR A 177 -4.77 12.62 24.18
CA THR A 177 -4.88 14.09 24.23
C THR A 177 -4.64 14.74 22.87
N LEU A 178 -4.17 13.96 21.89
CA LEU A 178 -3.87 14.44 20.56
C LEU A 178 -4.90 13.92 19.58
N ASP A 179 -5.74 14.83 19.11
CA ASP A 179 -6.62 14.56 18.00
C ASP A 179 -5.79 14.52 16.72
N PHE A 180 -5.67 13.34 16.12
CA PHE A 180 -5.13 13.23 14.79
C PHE A 180 -6.14 13.86 13.86
N ASP A 181 -5.70 14.79 13.02
CA ASP A 181 -6.50 15.14 11.87
C ASP A 181 -6.46 13.96 10.87
N LEU A 182 -7.25 12.92 11.16
CA LEU A 182 -7.42 11.77 10.30
C LEU A 182 -8.21 12.12 9.04
N SER A 183 -8.68 13.36 8.90
CA SER A 183 -9.19 13.89 7.63
C SER A 183 -8.06 14.45 6.74
N ASN A 184 -6.86 14.68 7.31
CA ASN A 184 -5.70 15.15 6.57
C ASN A 184 -5.09 14.02 5.73
N THR A 185 -5.14 14.18 4.41
CA THR A 185 -4.57 13.21 3.47
C THR A 185 -3.06 12.98 3.67
N ASN A 186 -2.27 14.00 4.05
CA ASN A 186 -0.85 13.79 4.33
C ASN A 186 -0.63 12.82 5.49
N ILE A 187 -1.46 12.93 6.53
CA ILE A 187 -1.40 12.04 7.70
C ILE A 187 -1.80 10.61 7.28
N GLN A 188 -2.87 10.47 6.50
CA GLN A 188 -3.30 9.16 5.99
C GLN A 188 -2.21 8.49 5.14
N ILE A 189 -1.50 9.22 4.27
CA ILE A 189 -0.38 8.68 3.48
C ILE A 189 0.78 8.24 4.38
N VAL A 190 1.14 9.03 5.40
CA VAL A 190 2.19 8.64 6.36
C VAL A 190 1.82 7.35 7.08
N LEU A 191 0.57 7.23 7.54
CA LEU A 191 0.07 6.01 8.19
C LEU A 191 0.07 4.83 7.23
N ALA A 192 -0.43 5.00 6.01
CA ALA A 192 -0.51 3.94 5.01
C ALA A 192 0.87 3.34 4.72
N ILE A 193 1.85 4.17 4.35
CA ILE A 193 3.22 3.71 4.07
C ILE A 193 3.82 3.01 5.29
N HIS A 194 3.61 3.55 6.49
CA HIS A 194 4.13 2.96 7.72
C HIS A 194 3.55 1.56 7.99
N TYR A 195 2.22 1.41 7.95
CA TYR A 195 1.57 0.14 8.29
C TYR A 195 1.70 -0.92 7.20
N ILE A 196 1.76 -0.53 5.92
CA ILE A 196 2.13 -1.45 4.84
C ILE A 196 3.52 -2.04 5.11
N SER A 197 4.48 -1.21 5.52
CA SER A 197 5.85 -1.65 5.83
C SER A 197 5.89 -2.62 7.02
N ILE A 198 5.13 -2.36 8.07
CA ILE A 198 5.04 -3.26 9.24
C ILE A 198 4.41 -4.60 8.87
N CYS A 199 3.27 -4.58 8.16
CA CYS A 199 2.61 -5.81 7.74
C CYS A 199 3.53 -6.66 6.85
N HIS A 200 4.29 -6.03 5.95
CA HIS A 200 5.31 -6.70 5.15
C HIS A 200 6.39 -7.38 6.02
N ASP A 201 7.02 -6.62 6.93
CA ASP A 201 8.12 -7.14 7.76
C ASP A 201 7.66 -8.25 8.72
N ASN A 202 6.43 -8.15 9.23
CA ASN A 202 5.85 -9.20 10.09
C ASN A 202 5.55 -10.49 9.31
N ASN A 203 5.13 -10.38 8.05
CA ASN A 203 4.92 -11.53 7.17
C ASN A 203 6.24 -12.26 6.87
N ILE A 204 7.34 -11.51 6.65
CA ILE A 204 8.68 -12.10 6.50
C ILE A 204 9.11 -12.83 7.77
N THR A 205 8.97 -12.17 8.93
CA THR A 205 9.41 -12.73 10.21
C THR A 205 8.64 -14.01 10.55
N SER A 206 7.33 -14.03 10.28
CA SER A 206 6.48 -15.21 10.50
C SER A 206 6.89 -16.38 9.60
N ASN A 207 7.23 -16.11 8.33
CA ASN A 207 7.68 -17.14 7.39
C ASN A 207 9.09 -17.67 7.71
N ALA A 208 9.97 -16.86 8.30
CA ALA A 208 11.31 -17.29 8.70
C ALA A 208 11.33 -18.16 9.97
N LEU A 209 10.24 -18.18 10.74
CA LEU A 209 10.10 -18.95 11.99
C LEU A 209 9.35 -20.29 11.80
N ASN A 210 8.71 -20.50 10.65
CA ASN A 210 7.98 -21.72 10.27
C ASN A 210 8.80 -22.59 9.32
#